data_AF-A0A7W5GB65-F1
#
_entry.id   AF-A0A7W5GB65-F1
#
_cell.length_a   1.000
_cell.length_b   1.000
_cell.length_c   1.000
_cell.angle_alpha   90.00
_cell.angle_beta   90.00
_cell.angle_gamma   90.00
#
_symmetry.space_group_name_H-M   'P 1'
#
loop_
_entity.id
_entity.type
_entity.pdbx_description
1 polymer ?
#
loop_
_entity_poly.entity_id
_entity_poly.type
_entity_poly.pdbx_seq_one_letter_code
_entity_poly.pdbx_strand_id
1 'polypeptide(L)'
;MNESAHLNFAGSSDMTYTITTQGVTYQNDALEASLIIDIIQGFDTDPDDFIVMDPSLSIEGSSYMQAFPLRDAVNGINVELRLDNPDGSFKHYSYSTTDIGAVITMFLEYWGLQKLPDWTGWTDITDQF
;
A
#
# COMPACT_ATOMS: atom_id res chain seq x y z
N MET A 1 11.62 -29.90 -5.37
CA MET A 1 11.29 -29.67 -3.95
C MET A 1 10.72 -28.26 -3.90
N ASN A 2 9.41 -28.14 -3.73
CA ASN A 2 8.73 -26.85 -3.55
C ASN A 2 8.72 -26.55 -2.06
N GLU A 3 9.51 -25.58 -1.62
CA GLU A 3 9.24 -24.88 -0.38
C GLU A 3 8.24 -23.78 -0.69
N SER A 4 6.96 -24.09 -0.51
CA SER A 4 5.93 -23.06 -0.35
C SER A 4 6.28 -22.30 0.92
N ALA A 5 6.80 -21.08 0.76
CA ALA A 5 6.97 -20.14 1.85
C ALA A 5 5.57 -19.79 2.38
N HIS A 6 5.10 -20.58 3.36
CA HIS A 6 3.99 -20.18 4.20
C HIS A 6 4.47 -19.00 5.03
N LEU A 7 4.23 -17.79 4.50
CA LEU A 7 4.27 -16.58 5.30
C LEU A 7 3.19 -16.75 6.37
N ASN A 8 3.63 -17.11 7.58
CA ASN A 8 2.77 -17.08 8.75
C ASN A 8 2.49 -15.62 9.05
N PHE A 9 1.34 -15.13 8.58
CA PHE A 9 0.71 -13.91 9.07
C PHE A 9 0.34 -14.16 10.54
N ALA A 10 1.30 -13.96 11.42
CA ALA A 10 1.06 -13.99 12.85
C ALA A 10 0.19 -12.78 13.17
N GLY A 11 -1.13 -12.97 13.15
CA GLY A 11 -2.08 -12.03 13.70
C GLY A 11 -1.70 -11.77 15.15
N SER A 12 -1.04 -10.63 15.36
CA SER A 12 -0.89 -10.05 16.69
C SER A 12 -1.40 -8.62 16.60
N SER A 13 -2.21 -8.24 17.59
CA SER A 13 -2.77 -6.92 17.90
C SER A 13 -4.05 -6.51 17.17
N ASP A 14 -4.88 -5.72 17.84
CA ASP A 14 -6.21 -5.20 17.45
C ASP A 14 -6.24 -4.32 16.17
N MET A 15 -5.23 -4.45 15.29
CA MET A 15 -5.13 -3.72 14.03
C MET A 15 -6.13 -4.30 13.03
N THR A 16 -6.99 -3.43 12.51
CA THR A 16 -7.87 -3.73 11.38
C THR A 16 -7.50 -2.85 10.22
N TYR A 17 -7.84 -3.26 8.99
CA TYR A 17 -7.59 -2.47 7.80
C TYR A 17 -8.86 -2.25 7.00
N THR A 18 -8.89 -1.13 6.29
CA THR A 18 -9.83 -0.88 5.20
C THR A 18 -9.04 -0.75 3.91
N ILE A 19 -9.49 -1.42 2.84
CA ILE A 19 -8.97 -1.18 1.49
C ILE A 19 -10.04 -0.47 0.69
N THR A 20 -9.70 0.70 0.13
CA THR A 20 -10.53 1.39 -0.86
C THR A 20 -9.88 1.29 -2.23
N THR A 21 -10.67 0.91 -3.21
CA THR A 21 -10.33 0.84 -4.63
C THR A 21 -11.52 1.34 -5.44
N GLN A 22 -11.48 1.23 -6.77
CA GLN A 22 -12.49 1.78 -7.68
C GLN A 22 -13.92 1.36 -7.33
N GLY A 23 -14.65 2.28 -6.70
CA GLY A 23 -16.06 2.10 -6.33
C GLY A 23 -16.34 1.03 -5.27
N VAL A 24 -15.31 0.45 -4.66
CA VAL A 24 -15.45 -0.62 -3.65
C VAL A 24 -14.57 -0.34 -2.44
N THR A 25 -15.14 -0.58 -1.26
CA THR A 25 -14.43 -0.54 0.01
C THR A 25 -14.53 -1.91 0.67
N TYR A 26 -13.40 -2.55 0.91
CA TYR A 26 -13.30 -3.83 1.61
C TYR A 26 -12.95 -3.59 3.08
N GLN A 27 -13.73 -4.20 3.96
CA GLN A 27 -13.49 -4.20 5.41
C GLN A 27 -12.52 -5.33 5.78
N ASN A 28 -11.90 -5.22 6.95
CA ASN A 28 -10.88 -6.15 7.45
C ASN A 28 -11.19 -7.64 7.25
N ASP A 29 -12.42 -8.06 7.53
CA ASP A 29 -12.84 -9.47 7.46
C ASP A 29 -12.89 -10.02 6.02
N ALA A 30 -12.89 -9.14 5.02
CA ALA A 30 -12.84 -9.50 3.60
C ALA A 30 -11.41 -9.44 3.02
N LEU A 31 -10.42 -9.03 3.82
CA LEU A 31 -9.06 -8.86 3.35
C LEU A 31 -8.29 -10.17 3.35
N GLU A 32 -7.76 -10.51 2.19
CA GLU A 32 -6.86 -11.64 1.97
C GLU A 32 -5.73 -11.18 1.06
N ALA A 33 -4.58 -11.88 1.11
CA ALA A 33 -3.44 -11.56 0.26
C ALA A 33 -3.79 -11.59 -1.24
N SER A 34 -4.67 -12.52 -1.65
CA SER A 34 -5.19 -12.63 -3.02
C SER A 34 -5.89 -11.35 -3.47
N LEU A 35 -6.75 -10.76 -2.64
CA LEU A 35 -7.44 -9.51 -2.96
C LEU A 35 -6.46 -8.37 -3.23
N ILE A 36 -5.44 -8.21 -2.38
CA ILE A 36 -4.41 -7.17 -2.53
C ILE A 36 -3.64 -7.36 -3.83
N ILE A 37 -3.25 -8.61 -4.12
CA ILE A 37 -2.54 -8.99 -5.35
C ILE A 37 -3.41 -8.69 -6.57
N ASP A 38 -4.68 -9.11 -6.55
CA ASP A 38 -5.60 -8.96 -7.68
C ASP A 38 -5.85 -7.48 -8.03
N ILE A 39 -6.04 -6.62 -7.02
CA ILE A 39 -6.20 -5.18 -7.23
C ILE A 39 -4.95 -4.58 -7.90
N ILE A 40 -3.76 -4.83 -7.35
CA ILE A 40 -2.52 -4.24 -7.88
C ILE A 40 -2.20 -4.78 -9.27
N GLN A 41 -2.48 -6.07 -9.54
CA GLN A 41 -2.35 -6.65 -10.88
C GLN A 41 -3.31 -6.06 -11.92
N GLY A 42 -4.43 -5.48 -11.47
CA GLY A 42 -5.39 -4.77 -12.32
C GLY A 42 -4.85 -3.49 -12.96
N PHE A 43 -3.79 -2.89 -12.40
CA PHE A 43 -3.24 -1.59 -12.81
C PHE A 43 -2.80 -1.53 -14.28
N ASP A 44 -2.35 -2.64 -14.86
CA ASP A 44 -1.96 -2.72 -16.27
C ASP A 44 -3.18 -2.65 -17.23
N THR A 45 -4.38 -2.91 -16.72
CA THR A 45 -5.61 -3.01 -17.51
C THR A 45 -6.55 -1.82 -17.35
N ASP A 46 -6.51 -1.15 -16.19
CA ASP A 46 -7.34 0.01 -15.89
C ASP A 46 -6.49 1.18 -15.37
N PRO A 47 -6.24 2.22 -16.20
CA PRO A 47 -5.37 3.35 -15.85
C PRO A 47 -5.99 4.31 -14.82
N ASP A 48 -7.27 4.14 -14.50
CA ASP A 48 -7.94 4.92 -13.45
C ASP A 48 -7.94 4.17 -12.12
N ASP A 49 -7.50 2.89 -12.07
CA ASP A 49 -7.52 2.08 -10.86
C ASP A 49 -6.59 2.58 -9.77
N PHE A 50 -6.86 2.19 -8.53
CA PHE A 50 -6.04 2.54 -7.38
C PHE A 50 -6.29 1.59 -6.21
N ILE A 51 -5.37 1.61 -5.26
CA ILE A 51 -5.54 0.99 -3.95
C ILE A 51 -5.13 2.00 -2.88
N VAL A 52 -5.97 2.16 -1.86
CA VAL A 52 -5.66 2.86 -0.61
C VAL A 52 -5.85 1.85 0.51
N MET A 53 -4.83 1.68 1.34
CA MET A 53 -4.85 0.77 2.48
C MET A 53 -4.70 1.58 3.78
N ASP A 54 -5.79 1.64 4.53
CA ASP A 54 -5.92 2.42 5.76
C ASP A 54 -5.91 1.47 6.98
N PRO A 55 -4.84 1.48 7.80
CA PRO A 55 -4.84 0.78 9.08
C PRO A 55 -5.66 1.54 10.13
N SER A 56 -6.28 0.84 11.07
CA SER A 56 -7.05 1.44 12.17
C SER A 56 -6.18 2.17 13.20
N LEU A 57 -4.89 1.87 13.23
CA LEU A 57 -3.87 2.55 14.02
C LEU A 57 -2.66 2.84 13.14
N SER A 58 -1.94 3.93 13.41
CA SER A 58 -0.78 4.27 12.59
C SER A 58 0.35 3.26 12.72
N ILE A 59 0.97 2.91 11.59
CA ILE A 59 2.13 2.01 11.52
C ILE A 59 3.38 2.87 11.49
N GLU A 60 4.12 2.97 12.60
CA GLU A 60 5.31 3.83 12.69
C GLU A 60 5.05 5.29 12.24
N GLY A 61 3.85 5.81 12.55
CA GLY A 61 3.38 7.14 12.15
C GLY A 61 2.69 7.17 10.79
N SER A 62 2.70 6.09 10.00
CA SER A 62 1.95 6.02 8.75
C SER A 62 0.45 5.91 8.97
N SER A 63 -0.34 6.77 8.33
CA SER A 63 -1.81 6.70 8.37
C SER A 63 -2.44 6.00 7.19
N TYR A 64 -1.75 5.92 6.06
CA TYR A 64 -2.13 5.06 4.94
C TYR A 64 -0.96 4.85 3.98
N MET A 65 -1.11 3.83 3.13
CA MET A 65 -0.31 3.66 1.91
C MET A 65 -1.25 3.51 0.72
N GLN A 66 -0.91 4.15 -0.40
CA GLN A 66 -1.68 4.08 -1.63
C GLN A 66 -0.83 3.80 -2.86
N ALA A 67 -1.43 3.25 -3.90
CA ALA A 67 -0.80 3.12 -5.20
C ALA A 67 -1.81 3.25 -6.34
N PHE A 68 -1.32 3.73 -7.49
CA PHE A 68 -2.11 3.93 -8.70
C PHE A 68 -1.23 3.93 -9.97
N PRO A 69 -1.78 3.62 -11.15
CA PRO A 69 -1.05 3.69 -12.42
C PRO A 69 -0.57 5.11 -12.77
N LEU A 70 0.64 5.22 -13.30
CA LEU A 70 1.17 6.45 -13.90
C LEU A 70 0.72 6.55 -15.35
N ARG A 71 -0.15 7.53 -15.66
CA ARG A 71 -0.72 7.73 -17.00
C ARG A 71 0.32 7.92 -18.10
N ASP A 72 1.46 8.54 -17.77
CA ASP A 72 2.49 8.92 -18.74
C ASP A 72 3.65 7.90 -18.84
N ALA A 73 3.56 6.76 -18.15
CA ALA A 73 4.61 5.73 -18.13
C ALA A 73 4.02 4.34 -18.40
N VAL A 74 4.59 3.63 -19.38
CA VAL A 74 4.21 2.24 -19.67
C VAL A 74 4.48 1.38 -18.43
N ASN A 75 3.43 0.77 -17.89
CA ASN A 75 3.44 -0.03 -16.66
C ASN A 75 4.01 0.74 -15.45
N GLY A 76 3.96 2.07 -15.48
CA GLY A 76 4.38 2.89 -14.37
C GLY A 76 3.35 2.82 -13.26
N ILE A 77 3.81 2.71 -12.03
CA ILE A 77 2.99 2.70 -10.82
C ILE A 77 3.60 3.74 -9.89
N ASN A 78 2.74 4.59 -9.31
CA ASN A 78 3.11 5.46 -8.22
C ASN A 78 2.66 4.82 -6.90
N VAL A 79 3.53 4.81 -5.91
CA VAL A 79 3.22 4.43 -4.54
C VAL A 79 3.41 5.66 -3.67
N GLU A 80 2.45 5.92 -2.78
CA GLU A 80 2.54 7.03 -1.84
C GLU A 80 2.34 6.56 -0.41
N LEU A 81 3.07 7.20 0.51
CA LEU A 81 3.08 6.89 1.93
C LEU A 81 2.89 8.18 2.72
N ARG A 82 1.81 8.26 3.50
CA ARG A 82 1.57 9.38 4.41
C ARG A 82 2.04 9.04 5.81
N LEU A 83 2.82 9.93 6.41
CA LEU A 83 3.29 9.89 7.80
C LEU A 83 2.74 11.09 8.58
N ASP A 84 1.96 10.85 9.62
CA ASP A 84 1.46 11.90 10.51
C ASP A 84 2.34 12.03 11.77
N ASN A 85 2.65 13.27 12.15
CA ASN A 85 3.45 13.59 13.32
C ASN A 85 2.54 13.88 14.55
N PRO A 86 3.06 13.72 15.78
CA PRO A 86 2.29 13.98 17.00
C PRO A 86 1.80 15.44 17.16
N ASP A 87 2.43 16.38 16.47
CA ASP A 87 2.04 17.80 16.48
C ASP A 87 0.92 18.13 15.47
N GLY A 88 0.41 17.13 14.76
CA GLY A 88 -0.63 17.26 13.74
C GLY A 88 -0.12 17.68 12.35
N SER A 89 1.19 17.90 12.20
CA SER A 89 1.81 18.02 10.86
C SER A 89 1.90 16.65 10.20
N PHE A 90 2.14 16.61 8.90
CA PHE A 90 2.34 15.37 8.17
C PHE A 90 3.44 15.51 7.13
N LYS A 91 3.93 14.36 6.66
CA LYS A 91 4.76 14.21 5.47
C LYS A 91 4.09 13.24 4.52
N HIS A 92 4.17 13.54 3.22
CA HIS A 92 3.65 12.66 2.18
C HIS A 92 4.78 12.37 1.19
N TYR A 93 5.06 11.09 0.98
CA TYR A 93 6.16 10.64 0.13
C TYR A 93 5.63 9.87 -1.08
N SER A 94 6.31 10.03 -2.21
CA SER A 94 5.98 9.38 -3.48
C SER A 94 7.17 8.59 -4.01
N TYR A 95 6.92 7.40 -4.53
CA TYR A 95 7.87 6.55 -5.22
C TYR A 95 7.25 5.98 -6.49
N SER A 96 7.95 6.17 -7.61
CA SER A 96 7.51 5.67 -8.91
C SER A 96 8.36 4.47 -9.32
N THR A 97 7.71 3.42 -9.81
CA THR A 97 8.37 2.20 -10.27
C THR A 97 7.61 1.56 -11.43
N THR A 98 8.23 0.61 -12.13
CA THR A 98 7.57 -0.31 -13.06
C THR A 98 7.56 -1.75 -12.53
N ASP A 99 8.04 -1.97 -11.30
CA ASP A 99 8.10 -3.29 -10.67
C ASP A 99 6.84 -3.54 -9.85
N ILE A 100 5.85 -4.16 -10.49
CA ILE A 100 4.58 -4.53 -9.85
C ILE A 100 4.78 -5.52 -8.69
N GLY A 101 5.80 -6.39 -8.77
CA GLY A 101 6.11 -7.35 -7.72
C GLY A 101 6.63 -6.65 -6.46
N ALA A 102 7.44 -5.60 -6.64
CA ALA A 102 7.88 -4.75 -5.54
C ALA A 102 6.68 -4.06 -4.87
N VAL A 103 5.74 -3.49 -5.65
CA VAL A 103 4.54 -2.83 -5.10
C VAL A 103 3.68 -3.84 -4.32
N ILE A 104 3.39 -5.01 -4.88
CA ILE A 104 2.65 -6.07 -4.18
C ILE A 104 3.34 -6.43 -2.85
N THR A 105 4.67 -6.58 -2.86
CA THR A 105 5.43 -6.91 -1.65
C THR A 105 5.28 -5.81 -0.60
N MET A 106 5.36 -4.53 -0.98
CA MET A 106 5.15 -3.41 -0.06
C MET A 106 3.78 -3.50 0.61
N PHE A 107 2.70 -3.71 -0.15
CA PHE A 107 1.35 -3.79 0.42
C PHE A 107 1.13 -5.02 1.31
N LEU A 108 1.68 -6.18 0.93
CA LEU A 108 1.59 -7.39 1.73
C LEU A 108 2.39 -7.27 3.04
N GLU A 109 3.56 -6.64 3.02
CA GLU A 109 4.34 -6.36 4.22
C GLU A 109 3.66 -5.31 5.12
N TYR A 110 3.08 -4.26 4.52
CA TYR A 110 2.34 -3.23 5.24
C TYR A 110 1.13 -3.82 5.97
N TRP A 111 0.32 -4.62 5.26
CA TRP A 111 -0.84 -5.30 5.83
C TRP A 111 -0.44 -6.39 6.84
N GLY A 112 0.37 -7.35 6.39
CA GLY A 112 0.59 -8.61 7.09
C GLY A 112 1.68 -8.60 8.15
N LEU A 113 2.66 -7.70 8.02
CA LEU A 113 3.79 -7.56 8.94
C LEU A 113 3.80 -6.22 9.67
N GLN A 114 2.86 -5.32 9.38
CA GLN A 114 2.83 -3.96 9.92
C GLN A 114 4.16 -3.23 9.70
N LYS A 115 4.73 -3.41 8.51
CA LYS A 115 6.06 -2.93 8.16
C LYS A 115 5.97 -1.91 7.03
N LEU A 116 6.59 -0.77 7.24
CA LEU A 116 6.72 0.25 6.21
C LEU A 116 7.74 -0.14 5.13
N PRO A 117 7.55 0.25 3.85
CA PRO A 117 8.61 0.15 2.86
C PRO A 117 9.82 1.00 3.26
N ASP A 118 11.02 0.73 2.75
CA ASP A 118 12.11 1.70 2.91
C ASP A 118 11.81 2.94 2.04
N TRP A 119 11.39 4.03 2.68
CA TRP A 119 11.08 5.28 2.00
C TRP A 119 12.29 6.21 1.85
N THR A 120 13.50 5.73 2.17
CA THR A 120 14.73 6.47 1.93
C THR A 120 14.89 6.77 0.44
N GLY A 121 14.91 8.05 0.08
CA GLY A 121 15.02 8.49 -1.32
C GLY A 121 13.69 8.61 -2.07
N TRP A 122 12.55 8.41 -1.39
CA TRP A 122 11.26 8.80 -1.94
C TRP A 122 11.16 10.32 -2.05
N THR A 123 10.35 10.80 -2.98
CA THR A 123 10.14 12.24 -3.20
C THR A 123 9.15 12.76 -2.15
N ASP A 124 9.55 13.77 -1.38
CA ASP A 124 8.62 14.49 -0.51
C ASP A 124 7.67 15.34 -1.37
N ILE A 125 6.38 15.02 -1.31
CA ILE A 125 5.29 15.67 -2.03
C ILE A 125 4.32 16.38 -1.07
N THR A 126 4.74 16.64 0.18
CA THR A 126 3.90 17.26 1.22
C THR A 126 3.26 18.57 0.75
N ASP A 127 3.99 19.40 0.00
CA ASP A 127 3.52 20.71 -0.47
C ASP A 127 2.41 20.64 -1.56
N GLN A 128 1.99 19.44 -1.98
CA GLN A 128 0.92 19.23 -2.94
C GLN A 128 -0.47 19.04 -2.30
N PHE A 129 -0.56 19.11 -0.96
CA PHE A 129 -1.75 18.85 -0.14
C PHE A 129 -1.98 19.98 0.87
#